data_AF-A0A8T2DIV8-F1
#
_entry.id   AF-A0A8T2DIV8-F1
#
_cell.length_a   1.000
_cell.length_b   1.000
_cell.length_c   1.000
_cell.angle_alpha   90.00
_cell.angle_beta   90.00
_cell.angle_gamma   90.00
#
_symmetry.space_group_name_H-M   'P 1'
#
loop_
_entity.id
_entity.type
_entity.pdbx_description
1 polymer ?
#
loop_
_entity_poly.entity_id
_entity_poly.type
_entity_poly.pdbx_seq_one_letter_code
_entity_poly.pdbx_strand_id
1 'polypeptide(L)'
;MERTPDAINVPRSQRHGRRRDIMAECRAYFMEVKDTFHDQIEKYDMFKNILLDLKARRIGRHTAFAQLKELFKEHNELIIGFNTFLPTGYKIALDDDVEDSFSSTARNY
;
A
#
# COMPACT_ATOMS: atom_id res chain seq x y z
N MET A 1 37.74 -18.83 44.38
CA MET A 1 36.81 -19.97 44.52
C MET A 1 35.65 -19.45 45.37
N GLU A 2 34.38 -19.40 44.98
CA GLU A 2 33.58 -20.21 44.06
C GLU A 2 32.46 -19.39 43.39
N ARG A 3 31.89 -19.98 42.34
CA ARG A 3 30.92 -19.42 41.39
C ARG A 3 29.47 -19.55 41.90
N THR A 4 28.63 -18.56 41.61
CA THR A 4 27.32 -18.74 40.93
C THR A 4 26.89 -17.42 40.27
N PRO A 5 26.63 -17.40 38.95
CA PRO A 5 25.97 -16.31 38.25
C PRO A 5 24.47 -16.60 38.14
N ASP A 6 23.60 -15.74 38.65
CA ASP A 6 22.16 -15.87 38.39
C ASP A 6 21.52 -14.51 38.17
N ALA A 7 21.02 -14.37 36.93
CA ALA A 7 19.85 -13.64 36.46
C ALA A 7 19.52 -12.30 37.17
N ILE A 8 19.31 -11.20 36.46
CA ILE A 8 18.25 -11.09 35.46
C ILE A 8 18.61 -9.99 34.46
N ASN A 9 18.80 -10.43 33.21
CA ASN A 9 18.51 -9.62 32.04
C ASN A 9 17.00 -9.36 32.00
N VAL A 10 16.59 -8.11 32.25
CA VAL A 10 15.45 -7.52 31.55
C VAL A 10 15.75 -6.05 31.27
N PRO A 11 15.97 -5.64 30.00
CA PRO A 11 15.57 -4.31 29.58
C PRO A 11 14.03 -4.30 29.61
N ARG A 12 13.47 -3.98 30.77
CA ARG A 12 12.04 -3.75 30.92
C ARG A 12 11.78 -2.28 30.69
N SER A 13 10.94 -2.03 29.68
CA SER A 13 10.31 -0.76 29.31
C SER A 13 11.09 -0.04 28.21
N GLN A 14 10.71 -0.10 26.94
CA GLN A 14 9.36 0.25 26.51
C GLN A 14 8.86 -0.65 25.39
N ARG A 15 8.03 -1.62 25.79
CA ARG A 15 6.94 -2.12 24.97
C ARG A 15 6.01 -0.95 24.70
N HIS A 16 6.32 -0.13 23.69
CA HIS A 16 5.26 0.62 23.06
C HIS A 16 4.33 -0.42 22.44
N GLY A 17 3.18 -0.61 23.07
CA GLY A 17 2.08 -1.34 22.47
C GLY A 17 1.97 -0.85 21.02
N ARG A 18 2.01 -1.79 20.08
CA ARG A 18 1.89 -1.58 18.64
C ARG A 18 0.52 -0.98 18.30
N ARG A 19 0.23 0.24 18.76
CA ARG A 19 -0.56 1.16 17.98
C ARG A 19 0.34 1.47 16.79
N ARG A 20 0.18 0.71 15.71
CA ARG A 20 0.70 1.11 14.41
C ARG A 20 0.22 2.53 14.21
N ASP A 21 1.15 3.48 14.24
CA ASP A 21 0.81 4.87 14.05
C ASP A 21 0.52 5.01 12.55
N ILE A 22 -0.76 4.85 12.19
CA ILE A 22 -1.22 4.87 10.80
C ILE A 22 -0.81 6.20 10.14
N MET A 23 -0.67 7.28 10.92
CA MET A 23 -0.20 8.57 10.42
C MET A 23 1.29 8.52 10.06
N ALA A 24 2.12 7.86 10.88
CA ALA A 24 3.53 7.64 10.56
C ALA A 24 3.71 6.74 9.34
N GLU A 25 2.95 5.64 9.26
CA GLU A 25 2.98 4.76 8.09
C GLU A 25 2.51 5.50 6.83
N CYS A 26 1.42 6.29 6.92
CA CYS A 26 0.92 7.10 5.80
C CYS A 26 2.01 8.06 5.32
N ARG A 27 2.68 8.74 6.25
CA ARG A 27 3.76 9.67 5.92
C ARG A 27 4.93 8.97 5.22
N ALA A 28 5.33 7.78 5.69
CA ALA A 28 6.36 6.99 5.06
C ALA A 28 5.96 6.60 3.62
N TYR A 29 4.71 6.18 3.42
CA TYR A 29 4.18 5.85 2.09
C TYR A 29 4.19 7.05 1.12
N PHE A 30 3.78 8.24 1.59
CA PHE A 30 3.88 9.45 0.77
C PHE A 30 5.32 9.80 0.40
N MET A 31 6.29 9.52 1.28
CA MET A 31 7.71 9.70 0.97
C MET A 31 8.18 8.70 -0.08
N GLU A 32 7.78 7.44 0.04
CA GLU A 32 8.12 6.39 -0.92
C GLU A 32 7.54 6.66 -2.31
N VAL A 33 6.25 7.02 -2.41
CA VAL A 33 5.64 7.45 -3.69
C VAL A 33 6.40 8.63 -4.30
N LYS A 34 6.80 9.61 -3.46
CA LYS A 34 7.55 10.77 -3.94
C LYS A 34 8.95 10.41 -4.42
N ASP A 35 9.60 9.42 -3.77
CA ASP A 35 10.93 8.93 -4.15
C ASP A 35 10.85 8.09 -5.43
N THR A 36 9.89 7.16 -5.54
CA THR A 36 9.66 6.34 -6.73
C THR A 36 9.36 7.20 -7.97
N PHE A 37 8.54 8.24 -7.82
CA PHE A 37 8.18 9.15 -8.91
C PHE A 37 8.96 10.47 -8.89
N HIS A 38 10.15 10.52 -8.26
CA HIS A 38 10.94 11.76 -8.20
C HIS A 38 11.33 12.29 -9.58
N ASP A 39 11.58 11.38 -10.53
CA ASP A 39 11.91 11.68 -11.92
C ASP A 39 10.66 11.92 -12.79
N GLN A 40 9.50 11.42 -12.35
CA GLN A 40 8.24 11.43 -13.10
C GLN A 40 7.18 12.27 -12.37
N ILE A 41 7.39 13.59 -12.38
CA ILE A 41 6.52 14.58 -11.71
C ILE A 41 5.04 14.46 -12.15
N GLU A 42 4.80 14.11 -13.41
CA GLU A 42 3.45 13.89 -13.96
C GLU A 42 2.71 12.75 -13.25
N LYS A 43 3.39 11.63 -12.96
CA LYS A 43 2.80 10.50 -12.22
C LYS A 43 2.48 10.88 -10.78
N TYR A 44 3.36 11.65 -10.14
CA TYR A 44 3.11 12.17 -8.78
C TYR A 44 1.93 13.16 -8.74
N ASP A 45 1.76 13.99 -9.76
CA ASP A 45 0.61 14.90 -9.86
C ASP A 45 -0.70 14.14 -10.09
N MET A 46 -0.69 13.12 -10.97
CA MET A 46 -1.83 12.21 -11.16
C MET A 46 -2.24 11.53 -9.86
N PHE A 47 -1.30 11.02 -9.06
CA PHE A 47 -1.58 10.43 -7.75
C PHE A 47 -2.32 11.42 -6.84
N LYS A 48 -1.84 12.67 -6.75
CA LYS A 48 -2.49 13.71 -5.96
C LYS A 48 -3.89 14.04 -6.48
N ASN A 49 -4.06 14.14 -7.79
CA ASN A 49 -5.37 14.41 -8.39
C ASN A 49 -6.39 13.33 -8.04
N ILE A 50 -6.00 12.05 -8.11
CA ILE A 50 -6.87 10.94 -7.71
C ILE A 50 -7.26 11.06 -6.22
N LEU A 51 -6.32 11.40 -5.33
CA LEU A 51 -6.61 11.63 -3.91
C LEU A 51 -7.53 12.84 -3.68
N LEU A 52 -7.31 13.93 -4.43
CA LEU A 52 -8.14 15.15 -4.38
C LEU A 52 -9.56 14.86 -4.85
N ASP A 53 -9.73 14.18 -5.98
CA ASP A 53 -11.03 13.79 -6.51
C ASP A 53 -11.76 12.80 -5.60
N LEU A 54 -11.03 11.88 -4.97
CA LEU A 54 -11.59 10.98 -3.96
C LEU A 54 -12.05 11.75 -2.72
N LYS A 55 -11.26 12.72 -2.25
CA LYS A 55 -11.61 13.60 -1.11
C LYS A 55 -12.78 14.52 -1.44
N ALA A 56 -12.86 15.01 -2.66
CA ALA A 56 -13.97 15.80 -3.19
C ALA A 56 -15.21 14.96 -3.51
N ARG A 57 -15.15 13.62 -3.36
CA ARG A 57 -16.19 12.66 -3.77
C ARG A 57 -16.60 12.82 -5.25
N ARG A 58 -15.70 13.36 -6.09
CA ARG A 58 -15.89 13.47 -7.55
C ARG A 58 -15.79 12.11 -8.22
N ILE A 59 -14.84 11.31 -7.77
CA ILE A 59 -14.68 9.92 -8.18
C ILE A 59 -15.07 8.99 -7.04
N GLY A 60 -15.63 7.84 -7.40
CA GLY A 60 -15.95 6.78 -6.46
C GLY A 60 -14.70 6.02 -6.01
N ARG A 61 -14.81 5.31 -4.89
CA ARG A 61 -13.76 4.43 -4.36
C ARG A 61 -13.21 3.47 -5.42
N HIS A 62 -14.09 2.85 -6.19
CA HIS A 62 -13.72 1.90 -7.25
C HIS A 62 -12.92 2.57 -8.38
N THR A 63 -13.33 3.78 -8.80
CA THR A 63 -12.63 4.57 -9.82
C THR A 63 -11.25 5.00 -9.33
N ALA A 64 -11.16 5.51 -8.09
CA ALA A 64 -9.88 5.90 -7.51
C ALA A 64 -8.91 4.71 -7.39
N PHE A 65 -9.41 3.53 -7.00
CA PHE A 65 -8.59 2.32 -6.95
C PHE A 65 -8.14 1.84 -8.32
N ALA A 66 -8.99 1.88 -9.34
CA ALA A 66 -8.60 1.52 -10.71
C ALA A 66 -7.51 2.45 -11.25
N GLN A 67 -7.64 3.77 -11.02
CA GLN A 67 -6.63 4.74 -11.44
C GLN A 67 -5.32 4.60 -10.65
N LEU A 68 -5.37 4.35 -9.33
CA LEU A 68 -4.18 4.07 -8.53
C LEU A 68 -3.48 2.79 -8.97
N LYS A 69 -4.23 1.73 -9.29
CA LYS A 69 -3.67 0.49 -9.84
C LYS A 69 -2.94 0.75 -11.15
N GLU A 70 -3.56 1.45 -12.09
CA GLU A 70 -2.94 1.73 -13.39
C GLU A 70 -1.70 2.62 -13.26
N LEU A 71 -1.75 3.60 -12.35
CA LEU A 71 -0.63 4.50 -12.07
C LEU A 71 0.56 3.76 -11.42
N PHE A 72 0.27 2.79 -10.56
CA PHE A 72 1.25 1.99 -9.83
C PHE A 72 1.47 0.59 -10.43
N LYS A 73 1.03 0.34 -11.68
CA LYS A 73 1.12 -0.99 -12.30
C LYS A 73 2.56 -1.48 -12.49
N GLU A 74 3.51 -0.56 -12.57
CA GLU A 74 4.95 -0.88 -12.62
C GLU A 74 5.59 -0.94 -11.22
N HIS A 75 4.84 -0.57 -10.18
CA HIS A 75 5.32 -0.42 -8.80
C HIS A 75 4.33 -1.05 -7.81
N ASN A 76 4.20 -2.39 -7.88
CA ASN A 76 3.29 -3.17 -7.04
C ASN A 76 3.53 -2.96 -5.53
N GLU A 77 4.76 -2.62 -5.14
CA GLU A 77 5.13 -2.26 -3.76
C GLU A 77 4.27 -1.12 -3.21
N LEU A 78 3.92 -0.13 -4.05
CA LEU A 78 3.08 0.99 -3.66
C LEU A 78 1.63 0.54 -3.43
N ILE A 79 1.11 -0.40 -4.23
CA ILE A 79 -0.25 -0.91 -4.01
C ILE A 79 -0.32 -1.76 -2.73
N ILE A 80 0.72 -2.53 -2.44
CA ILE A 80 0.85 -3.32 -1.20
C ILE A 80 0.95 -2.39 0.03
N GLY A 81 1.74 -1.32 -0.07
CA GLY A 81 1.80 -0.24 0.92
C GLY A 81 0.43 0.42 1.12
N PHE A 82 -0.32 0.64 0.03
CA PHE A 82 -1.67 1.21 0.14
C PHE A 82 -2.63 0.29 0.89
N ASN A 83 -2.52 -1.03 0.68
CA ASN A 83 -3.30 -2.05 1.36
C ASN A 83 -3.04 -2.15 2.87
N THR A 84 -1.90 -1.66 3.35
CA THR A 84 -1.60 -1.62 4.79
C THR A 84 -2.32 -0.47 5.50
N PHE A 85 -2.77 0.56 4.78
CA PHE A 85 -3.61 1.65 5.30
C PHE A 85 -5.10 1.29 5.37
N LEU A 86 -5.50 0.21 4.71
CA LEU A 86 -6.90 -0.20 4.61
C LEU A 86 -7.18 -1.30 5.64
N PRO A 87 -8.19 -1.15 6.51
CA PRO A 87 -8.63 -2.24 7.39
C PRO A 87 -9.07 -3.44 6.54
N THR A 88 -8.94 -4.66 7.09
CA THR A 88 -8.91 -5.95 6.35
C THR A 88 -10.06 -6.23 5.37
N GLY A 89 -11.14 -5.45 5.33
CA GLY A 89 -12.23 -5.55 4.33
C GLY A 89 -12.20 -4.54 3.17
N TYR A 90 -11.20 -3.66 3.08
CA TYR A 90 -11.14 -2.58 2.09
C TYR A 90 -9.93 -2.65 1.14
N LYS A 91 -9.15 -3.73 1.22
CA LYS A 91 -7.93 -3.91 0.43
C LYS A 91 -8.22 -3.85 -1.07
N ILE A 92 -7.36 -3.15 -1.80
CA ILE A 92 -7.25 -3.16 -3.25
C ILE A 92 -6.70 -4.54 -3.64
N ALA A 93 -7.55 -5.42 -4.18
CA ALA A 93 -7.07 -6.67 -4.77
C ALA A 93 -6.16 -6.33 -5.96
N LEU A 94 -4.88 -6.70 -5.96
CA LEU A 94 -4.03 -6.58 -7.15
C LEU A 94 -4.64 -7.47 -8.24
N ASP A 95 -4.79 -6.91 -9.44
CA ASP A 95 -5.29 -7.65 -10.60
C ASP A 95 -4.11 -8.46 -11.16
N ASP A 96 -3.70 -9.50 -10.44
CA ASP A 96 -2.63 -10.41 -10.87
C ASP A 96 -3.10 -11.88 -10.85
N ASP A 97 -4.41 -12.11 -10.78
CA ASP A 97 -4.98 -13.47 -10.73
C ASP A 97 -6.13 -13.67 -11.74
N VAL A 98 -6.12 -12.94 -12.86
CA VAL A 98 -6.96 -13.26 -14.03
C VAL A 98 -6.24 -13.05 -15.36
N GLU A 99 -5.03 -13.59 -15.51
CA GLU A 99 -4.63 -14.14 -16.81
C GLU A 99 -5.32 -15.50 -16.99
N ASP A 100 -6.52 -15.50 -17.57
CA ASP A 100 -6.87 -16.30 -18.76
C ASP A 100 -8.39 -16.24 -18.99
N SER A 101 -8.84 -15.20 -19.70
CA SER A 101 -10.09 -15.29 -20.50
C SER A 101 -10.09 -14.28 -21.64
N PHE A 102 -8.92 -14.02 -22.22
CA PHE A 102 -8.81 -13.56 -23.59
C PHE A 102 -8.61 -14.78 -24.51
N SER A 103 -9.63 -15.62 -24.61
CA SER A 103 -9.87 -16.35 -25.85
C SER A 103 -11.35 -16.33 -26.15
N SER A 104 -11.76 -15.27 -26.84
CA SER A 104 -12.83 -15.41 -27.82
C SER A 104 -12.41 -16.48 -28.84
N THR A 105 -12.68 -17.75 -28.55
CA THR A 105 -12.76 -18.77 -29.61
C THR A 105 -14.14 -18.61 -30.25
N ALA A 106 -14.21 -17.65 -31.16
CA ALA A 106 -15.14 -17.71 -32.27
C ALA A 106 -14.73 -18.91 -33.14
N ARG A 107 -15.29 -20.09 -32.86
CA ARG A 107 -15.29 -21.21 -33.80
C ARG A 107 -16.45 -22.17 -33.55
N ASN A 108 -17.46 -22.03 -34.41
CA ASN A 108 -18.23 -23.14 -35.00
C ASN A 108 -19.23 -23.91 -34.12
N TYR A 109 -20.51 -23.51 -34.18
CA TYR A 109 -21.62 -24.41 -34.52
C TYR A 109 -22.81 -23.63 -35.08
#